data_AF-A0A7K0TEB4-F1
#
_entry.id   AF-A0A7K0TEB4-F1
#
_cell.length_a   1.000
_cell.length_b   1.000
_cell.length_c   1.000
_cell.angle_alpha   90.00
_cell.angle_beta   90.00
_cell.angle_gamma   90.00
#
_symmetry.space_group_name_H-M   'P 1'
#
loop_
_entity.id
_entity.type
_entity.pdbx_description
1 polymer ?
#
loop_
_entity_poly.entity_id
_entity_poly.type
_entity_poly.pdbx_seq_one_letter_code
_entity_poly.pdbx_strand_id
1 'polypeptide(L)' 'MSEKTQLPELGSVGLFRFAWRQLTSMRTALVLLMMLGLAAIPGSLIPQRTQNPMAVSAYFKSSPSQAKWMDQLSLFDV' A
#
# COMPACT_ATOMS: atom_id res chain seq x y z
N MET A 1 -32.73 -24.42 32.43
CA MET A 1 -31.28 -24.54 32.13
C MET A 1 -30.94 -23.49 31.09
N SER A 2 -30.19 -22.45 31.46
CA SER A 2 -29.72 -21.45 30.50
C SER A 2 -28.42 -21.99 29.90
N GLU A 3 -28.52 -22.56 28.70
CA GLU A 3 -27.38 -23.05 27.94
C GLU A 3 -26.53 -21.86 27.52
N LYS A 4 -25.37 -21.68 28.16
CA LYS A 4 -24.44 -20.59 27.84
C LYS A 4 -23.75 -20.96 26.53
N THR A 5 -24.23 -20.38 25.43
CA THR A 5 -23.58 -20.47 24.12
C THR A 5 -22.16 -19.91 24.24
N GLN A 6 -21.16 -20.78 24.32
CA GLN A 6 -19.77 -20.35 24.28
C GLN A 6 -19.44 -19.95 22.84
N LEU A 7 -19.39 -18.64 22.60
CA LEU A 7 -18.98 -18.10 21.32
C LEU A 7 -17.47 -18.30 21.18
N PRO A 8 -16.98 -18.91 20.08
CA PRO A 8 -15.55 -19.04 19.86
C PRO A 8 -14.92 -17.65 19.73
N GLU A 9 -13.94 -17.34 20.58
CA GLU A 9 -13.22 -16.08 20.48
C GLU A 9 -12.40 -16.04 19.19
N LEU A 10 -12.57 -14.97 18.41
CA LEU A 10 -11.81 -14.74 17.19
C LEU A 10 -10.36 -14.44 17.55
N GLY A 11 -9.52 -15.48 17.55
CA GLY A 11 -8.07 -15.30 17.61
C GLY A 11 -7.54 -14.47 16.43
N SER A 12 -6.29 -14.04 16.50
CA SER A 12 -5.60 -13.24 15.47
C SER A 12 -5.71 -13.84 14.06
N VAL A 13 -5.62 -15.16 13.94
CA VAL A 13 -5.79 -15.90 12.69
C VAL A 13 -7.22 -15.78 12.14
N GLY A 14 -8.22 -15.82 13.02
CA GLY A 14 -9.63 -15.62 12.68
C GLY A 14 -9.89 -14.22 12.12
N LEU A 15 -9.30 -13.20 12.74
CA LEU A 15 -9.37 -11.81 12.28
C LEU A 15 -8.75 -11.63 10.90
N PHE A 16 -7.54 -12.17 10.67
CA PHE A 16 -6.87 -12.07 9.37
C PHE A 16 -7.69 -12.75 8.27
N ARG A 17 -8.21 -13.96 8.53
CA ARG A 17 -9.06 -14.69 7.58
C ARG A 17 -10.38 -13.95 7.30
N PHE A 18 -10.97 -13.31 8.31
CA PHE A 18 -12.16 -12.49 8.14
C PHE A 18 -11.87 -11.27 7.25
N ALA A 19 -10.78 -10.54 7.54
CA ALA A 19 -10.35 -9.40 6.74
C ALA A 19 -10.11 -9.81 5.27
N TRP A 20 -9.43 -10.94 5.04
CA TRP A 20 -9.21 -11.48 3.70
C TRP A 20 -10.52 -11.73 2.95
N ARG A 21 -11.51 -12.37 3.60
CA ARG A 21 -12.84 -12.60 2.98
C ARG A 21 -13.55 -11.30 2.63
N GLN A 22 -13.35 -10.24 3.41
CA GLN A 22 -13.94 -8.94 3.13
C GLN A 22 -13.27 -8.24 1.94
N LEU A 23 -11.96 -8.43 1.75
CA LEU A 23 -11.22 -7.91 0.60
C LEU A 23 -11.56 -8.65 -0.70
N THR A 24 -11.97 -9.92 -0.65
CA THR A 24 -12.31 -10.71 -1.84
C THR A 24 -13.81 -10.79 -2.13
N SER A 25 -14.65 -10.08 -1.37
CA SER A 25 -16.09 -10.05 -1.58
C SER A 25 -16.46 -9.13 -2.74
N MET A 26 -17.38 -9.55 -3.62
CA MET A 26 -17.89 -8.70 -4.70
C MET A 26 -18.49 -7.37 -4.19
N ARG A 27 -19.12 -7.39 -3.01
CA ARG A 27 -19.82 -6.23 -2.43
C ARG A 27 -18.89 -5.02 -2.22
N THR A 28 -17.63 -5.27 -1.86
CA THR A 28 -16.65 -4.22 -1.56
C THR A 28 -15.80 -3.82 -2.75
N ALA A 29 -16.02 -4.40 -3.93
CA ALA A 29 -15.17 -4.19 -5.10
C ALA A 29 -15.01 -2.72 -5.50
N LEU A 30 -16.11 -1.96 -5.61
CA LEU A 30 -16.02 -0.53 -5.98
C LEU A 30 -15.25 0.31 -4.96
N VAL A 31 -15.45 0.03 -3.67
CA VAL A 31 -14.71 0.70 -2.58
C VAL A 31 -13.23 0.33 -2.65
N LEU A 32 -12.92 -0.94 -2.89
CA LEU A 32 -11.55 -1.44 -3.06
C LEU A 32 -10.88 -0.83 -4.28
N LEU A 33 -11.58 -0.68 -5.40
CA LEU A 33 -11.07 0.00 -6.59
C LEU A 33 -10.79 1.48 -6.32
N MET A 34 -11.66 2.16 -5.58
CA MET A 34 -11.41 3.54 -5.16
C MET A 34 -10.20 3.64 -4.23
N MET A 35 -10.10 2.76 -3.23
CA MET A 35 -8.93 2.71 -2.33
C MET A 35 -7.65 2.38 -3.08
N LEU A 36 -7.69 1.46 -4.06
CA LEU A 36 -6.58 1.12 -4.92
C LEU A 36 -6.11 2.33 -5.73
N GLY A 37 -7.05 3.09 -6.30
CA GLY A 37 -6.75 4.35 -7.00
C GLY A 37 -6.02 5.35 -6.10
N LEU A 38 -6.49 5.55 -4.87
CA LEU A 38 -5.82 6.45 -3.91
C LEU A 38 -4.43 5.94 -3.52
N ALA A 39 -4.28 4.63 -3.32
CA ALA A 39 -3.00 4.02 -2.97
C ALA A 39 -1.96 4.12 -4.11
N ALA A 40 -2.37 4.27 -5.36
CA ALA A 40 -1.48 4.42 -6.51
C ALA A 40 -0.89 5.84 -6.65
N ILE A 41 -1.48 6.86 -6.02
CA ILE A 41 -1.08 8.27 -6.16
C ILE A 41 0.36 8.54 -5.70
N PRO A 42 0.84 8.05 -4.54
CA PRO A 42 2.18 8.42 -4.06
C PRO A 42 3.30 7.99 -5.00
N GLY A 43 3.16 6.84 -5.66
CA GLY A 43 4.16 6.32 -6.60
C GLY A 43 4.33 7.21 -7.84
N SER A 44 3.26 7.90 -8.29
CA SER A 44 3.31 8.76 -9.47
C SER A 44 4.00 10.11 -9.23
N LEU A 45 4.26 10.47 -7.97
CA LEU A 45 4.93 11.72 -7.60
C LEU A 45 6.46 11.59 -7.60
N ILE A 46 7.00 10.37 -7.70
CA ILE A 46 8.44 10.12 -7.69
C ILE A 46 9.03 10.55 -9.04
N PRO A 47 10.04 11.45 -9.07
CA PRO A 47 10.61 11.95 -10.33
C PRO A 47 11.32 10.82 -11.08
N GLN A 48 11.06 10.65 -12.37
CA GLN A 48 11.69 9.61 -13.20
C GLN A 48 12.86 10.17 -14.02
N ARG A 49 13.97 9.44 -14.12
CA ARG A 49 15.17 9.89 -14.87
C ARG A 49 14.89 10.10 -16.36
N THR A 50 14.08 9.22 -16.95
CA THR A 50 13.69 9.29 -18.37
C THR A 50 12.81 10.50 -18.69
N GLN A 51 12.00 10.95 -17.73
CA GLN A 51 11.05 12.06 -17.93
C GLN A 51 11.64 13.42 -17.54
N ASN A 52 12.36 13.48 -16.42
CA ASN A 52 12.95 14.71 -15.90
C ASN A 52 14.24 14.45 -15.11
N PRO A 53 15.39 14.32 -15.78
CA PRO A 53 16.67 14.02 -15.13
C PRO A 53 17.15 15.16 -14.20
N MET A 54 16.71 16.41 -14.47
CA MET A 54 17.00 17.55 -13.61
C MET A 54 16.25 17.47 -12.28
N ALA A 55 14.99 17.04 -12.27
CA ALA A 55 14.21 16.87 -11.05
C ALA A 55 14.82 15.78 -10.15
N VAL A 56 15.29 14.67 -10.74
CA VAL A 56 16.03 13.64 -9.99
C VAL A 56 17.31 14.24 -9.41
N SER A 57 18.10 14.95 -10.21
CA SER A 57 19.33 15.60 -9.73
C SER A 57 19.10 16.62 -8.61
N ALA A 58 17.97 17.36 -8.67
CA ALA A 58 17.57 18.27 -7.61
C ALA A 58 17.14 17.51 -6.34
N TYR A 59 16.43 16.39 -6.48
CA TYR A 59 16.02 15.53 -5.37
C TYR A 59 17.22 14.92 -4.63
N PHE A 60 18.27 14.52 -5.37
CA PHE A 60 19.53 14.07 -4.78
C PHE A 60 20.27 15.17 -4.00
N LYS A 61 20.08 16.44 -4.37
CA LYS A 61 20.64 17.58 -3.63
C LYS A 61 19.83 17.91 -2.39
N SER A 62 18.50 17.85 -2.47
CA SER A 62 17.61 18.19 -1.34
C SER A 62 17.57 17.09 -0.28
N SER A 63 17.56 15.83 -0.68
CA SER A 63 17.38 14.67 0.21
C SER A 63 18.34 13.52 -0.12
N PRO A 64 19.66 13.67 0.13
CA PRO A 64 20.67 12.74 -0.37
C PRO A 64 20.56 11.31 0.18
N SER A 65 20.22 11.14 1.45
CA SER A 65 20.09 9.83 2.09
C SER A 65 18.87 9.05 1.58
N GLN A 66 17.73 9.74 1.43
CA GLN A 66 16.50 9.17 0.89
C GLN A 66 16.67 8.83 -0.59
N ALA A 67 17.26 9.73 -1.38
CA ALA A 67 17.51 9.49 -2.79
C ALA A 67 18.37 8.25 -3.03
N LYS A 68 19.43 8.03 -2.23
CA LYS A 68 20.25 6.80 -2.32
C LYS A 68 19.44 5.52 -2.06
N TRP A 69 18.59 5.51 -1.04
CA TRP A 69 17.74 4.36 -0.76
C TRP A 69 16.72 4.10 -1.88
N MET A 70 16.10 5.15 -2.40
CA MET A 70 15.13 5.04 -3.50
C MET A 70 15.81 4.56 -4.79
N ASP A 71 17.04 4.99 -5.04
CA ASP A 71 17.85 4.57 -6.18
C ASP A 71 18.27 3.10 -6.08
N GLN A 72 18.62 2.63 -4.88
CA GLN A 72 18.88 1.21 -4.64
C GLN A 72 17.65 0.32 -4.88
N LEU A 73 16.45 0.88 -4.73
CA LEU A 73 15.18 0.23 -5.03
C LEU A 73 14.70 0.50 -6.46
N SER A 74 15.53 1.14 -7.30
CA SER A 74 15.23 1.51 -8.69
C SER A 74 13.97 2.37 -8.87
N LEU A 75 13.55 3.14 -7.87
CA LEU A 75 12.31 3.92 -7.92
C LEU A 75 12.35 5.11 -8.91
N PHE A 76 13.53 5.48 -9.40
CA PHE A 76 13.73 6.54 -10.39
C PHE A 76 13.85 6.03 -11.84
N ASP A 77 13.89 4.72 -12.03
CA ASP A 77 14.13 4.05 -13.33
C ASP A 77 13.09 2.95 -13.63
N VAL A 78 11.90 3.06 -13.05
CA VAL A 78 10.81 2.09 -13.23
C VAL A 78 10.19 2.14 -14.63
#